data_AF-A0A804MIJ2-F1
#
_entry.id   AF-A0A804MIJ2-F1
#
_cell.length_a   1.000
_cell.length_b   1.000
_cell.length_c   1.000
_cell.angle_alpha   90.00
_cell.angle_beta   90.00
_cell.angle_gamma   90.00
#
_symmetry.space_group_name_H-M   'P 1'
#
loop_
_entity.id
_entity.type
_entity.pdbx_description
1 polymer ?
#
loop_
_entity_poly.entity_id
_entity_poly.type
_entity_poly.pdbx_seq_one_letter_code
_entity_poly.pdbx_strand_id
1 'polypeptide(L)'
;MAMKHVIICCLLLALMLQSDQTSAADICSYADFRAMFCKNWMCKSQCWFQSQLITPPNVVKEHRCIKGGIYGLCHCVFCKK
;
A
#
# COMPACT_ATOMS: atom_id res chain seq x y z
N MET A 1 38.56 0.28 -23.61
CA MET A 1 37.45 1.24 -23.39
C MET A 1 36.20 0.61 -22.73
N ALA A 2 36.24 -0.64 -22.23
CA ALA A 2 35.06 -1.31 -21.66
C ALA A 2 34.75 -0.93 -20.19
N MET A 3 35.76 -0.65 -19.35
CA MET A 3 35.54 -0.42 -17.91
C MET A 3 34.69 0.82 -17.59
N LYS A 4 34.81 1.89 -18.38
CA LYS A 4 34.03 3.13 -18.15
C LYS A 4 32.52 2.90 -18.32
N HIS A 5 32.12 2.08 -19.29
CA HIS A 5 30.70 1.78 -19.53
C HIS A 5 30.08 0.95 -18.39
N VAL A 6 30.83 0.02 -17.79
CA VAL A 6 30.34 -0.79 -16.66
C VAL A 6 30.06 0.10 -15.45
N ILE A 7 30.98 1.01 -15.11
CA ILE A 7 30.82 1.93 -13.97
C ILE A 7 29.59 2.84 -14.18
N ILE A 8 29.43 3.39 -15.38
CA ILE A 8 28.26 4.22 -15.71
C ILE A 8 26.96 3.40 -15.58
N CYS A 9 26.94 2.16 -16.05
CA CYS A 9 25.76 1.29 -15.95
C CYS A 9 25.41 0.98 -14.48
N CYS A 10 26.40 0.68 -13.64
CA CYS A 10 26.21 0.46 -12.20
C CYS A 10 25.71 1.71 -11.48
N LEU A 11 26.26 2.89 -11.81
CA LEU A 11 25.79 4.17 -11.25
C LEU A 11 24.35 4.48 -11.66
N LEU A 12 23.98 4.20 -12.91
CA LEU A 12 22.61 4.37 -13.40
C LEU A 12 21.65 3.40 -12.69
N LEU A 13 22.03 2.13 -12.52
CA LEU A 13 21.25 1.14 -11.77
C LEU A 13 21.04 1.58 -10.31
N ALA A 14 22.09 2.07 -9.65
CA ALA A 14 22.00 2.60 -8.30
C ALA A 14 21.09 3.83 -8.21
N LEU A 15 21.17 4.75 -9.19
CA LEU A 15 20.29 5.93 -9.26
C LEU A 15 18.82 5.52 -9.41
N MET A 16 18.53 4.55 -10.29
CA MET A 16 17.16 4.07 -10.50
C MET A 16 16.60 3.39 -9.25
N LEU A 17 17.44 2.61 -8.55
CA LEU A 17 17.03 1.95 -7.31
C LEU A 17 16.76 2.95 -6.18
N GLN A 18 17.54 4.04 -6.12
CA GLN A 18 17.35 5.09 -5.13
C GLN A 18 16.13 5.96 -5.43
N SER A 19 15.82 6.21 -6.72
CA SER A 19 14.63 6.96 -7.10
C SER A 19 13.33 6.28 -6.67
N ASP A 20 13.29 4.95 -6.63
CA ASP A 20 12.12 4.18 -6.17
C ASP A 20 11.85 4.40 -4.67
N GLN A 21 12.91 4.54 -3.85
CA GLN A 21 12.77 4.76 -2.41
C GLN A 21 12.52 6.22 -2.01
N THR A 22 12.86 7.18 -2.88
CA THR A 22 12.53 8.61 -2.67
C THR A 22 11.22 9.05 -3.31
N SER A 23 10.41 8.11 -3.80
CA SER A 23 9.04 8.39 -4.21
C SER A 23 8.29 8.98 -3.02
N ALA A 24 7.97 10.27 -3.12
CA ALA A 24 7.22 11.12 -2.22
C ALA A 24 6.45 10.36 -1.14
N ALA A 25 6.64 10.73 0.14
CA ALA A 25 5.90 10.17 1.26
C ALA A 25 4.41 10.04 0.89
N ASP A 26 3.97 8.80 0.62
CA ASP A 26 2.62 8.54 0.14
C ASP A 26 1.63 9.22 1.10
N ILE A 27 0.74 10.05 0.55
CA ILE A 27 -0.36 10.60 1.34
C ILE A 27 -1.33 9.46 1.58
N CYS A 28 -1.20 8.84 2.76
CA CYS A 28 -2.03 7.75 3.20
C CYS A 28 -3.06 8.22 4.25
N SER A 29 -4.23 7.62 4.22
CA SER A 29 -5.27 7.71 5.25
C SER A 29 -5.63 6.31 5.75
N TYR A 30 -6.27 6.23 6.90
CA TYR A 30 -6.75 4.96 7.44
C TYR A 30 -8.25 5.05 7.75
N ALA A 31 -8.91 3.90 7.76
CA ALA A 31 -10.28 3.77 8.21
C ALA A 31 -10.50 2.42 8.90
N ASP A 32 -11.37 2.42 9.91
CA ASP A 32 -11.81 1.22 10.61
C ASP A 32 -13.26 0.91 10.30
N PHE A 33 -13.53 -0.31 9.86
CA PHE A 33 -14.87 -0.77 9.54
C PHE A 33 -15.30 -1.90 10.46
N ARG A 34 -16.51 -1.78 11.01
CA ARG A 34 -17.13 -2.85 11.78
C ARG A 34 -17.53 -3.97 10.84
N ALA A 35 -17.20 -5.19 11.23
CA ALA A 35 -17.60 -6.41 10.56
C ALA A 35 -18.23 -7.35 11.58
N MET A 36 -19.29 -8.07 11.21
CA MET A 36 -19.90 -9.03 12.13
C MET A 36 -18.88 -10.07 12.58
N PHE A 37 -18.05 -10.55 11.66
CA PHE A 37 -16.86 -11.35 11.92
C PHE A 37 -15.70 -10.77 11.13
N CYS A 38 -14.59 -10.40 11.79
CA CYS A 38 -13.41 -9.99 11.04
C CYS A 38 -12.59 -11.23 10.65
N LYS A 39 -12.59 -11.55 9.35
CA LYS A 39 -11.67 -12.50 8.72
C LYS A 39 -10.78 -11.74 7.75
N ASN A 40 -9.49 -12.08 7.67
CA ASN A 40 -8.53 -11.34 6.84
C ASN A 40 -8.97 -11.21 5.37
N TRP A 41 -9.51 -12.27 4.78
CA TRP A 41 -9.99 -12.23 3.39
C TRP A 41 -11.18 -11.27 3.20
N MET A 42 -12.09 -11.22 4.18
CA MET A 42 -13.27 -10.36 4.15
C MET A 42 -12.90 -8.90 4.44
N CYS A 43 -11.94 -8.68 5.34
CA CYS A 43 -11.38 -7.36 5.59
C CYS A 43 -10.65 -6.83 4.34
N LYS A 44 -9.87 -7.68 3.65
CA LYS A 44 -9.23 -7.34 2.38
C LYS A 44 -10.23 -6.89 1.32
N SER A 45 -11.30 -7.68 1.10
CA SER A 45 -12.32 -7.35 0.11
C SER A 45 -13.08 -6.06 0.47
N GLN A 46 -13.38 -5.86 1.76
CA GLN A 46 -14.00 -4.64 2.25
C GLN A 46 -13.12 -3.40 2.03
N CYS A 47 -11.83 -3.47 2.37
CA CYS A 47 -10.89 -2.39 2.10
C CYS A 47 -10.81 -2.09 0.60
N TRP A 48 -10.68 -3.12 -0.24
CA TRP A 48 -10.61 -2.94 -1.68
C TRP A 48 -11.87 -2.29 -2.25
N PHE A 49 -13.06 -2.74 -1.82
CA PHE A 49 -14.31 -2.12 -2.25
C PHE A 49 -14.39 -0.64 -1.84
N GLN A 50 -13.97 -0.31 -0.61
CA GLN A 50 -13.94 1.07 -0.13
C GLN A 50 -12.91 1.93 -0.87
N SER A 51 -11.76 1.38 -1.26
CA SER A 51 -10.76 2.13 -2.00
C SER A 51 -11.23 2.55 -3.39
N GLN A 52 -12.14 1.79 -4.00
CA GLN A 52 -12.78 2.10 -5.29
C GLN A 52 -13.88 3.17 -5.18
N LEU A 53 -14.45 3.35 -3.99
CA LEU A 53 -15.48 4.38 -3.74
C LEU A 53 -14.89 5.76 -3.44
N ILE A 54 -13.59 5.83 -3.09
CA ILE A 54 -12.90 7.08 -2.81
C ILE A 54 -12.43 7.71 -4.13
N THR A 55 -12.68 9.00 -4.30
CA THR A 55 -12.19 9.81 -5.43
C THR A 55 -11.14 10.81 -4.93
N PRO A 56 -9.92 10.85 -5.50
CA PRO A 56 -9.37 9.95 -6.53
C PRO A 56 -9.17 8.52 -6.01
N PRO A 57 -9.09 7.51 -6.91
CA PRO A 57 -8.92 6.13 -6.50
C PRO A 57 -7.63 5.95 -5.69
N ASN A 58 -7.79 5.37 -4.51
CA ASN A 58 -6.67 5.05 -3.63
C ASN A 58 -6.29 3.57 -3.78
N VAL A 59 -5.03 3.25 -3.53
CA VAL A 59 -4.54 1.87 -3.39
C VAL A 59 -4.65 1.42 -1.93
N VAL A 60 -5.04 0.17 -1.72
CA VAL A 60 -4.98 -0.45 -0.39
C VAL A 60 -3.54 -0.89 -0.13
N LYS A 61 -2.85 -0.21 0.79
CA LYS A 61 -1.47 -0.54 1.16
C LYS A 61 -1.42 -1.60 2.25
N GLU A 62 -2.38 -1.56 3.19
CA GLU A 62 -2.48 -2.52 4.28
C GLU A 62 -3.95 -2.83 4.60
N HIS A 63 -4.21 -4.07 5.03
CA HIS A 63 -5.47 -4.47 5.65
C HIS A 63 -5.20 -5.44 6.80
N ARG A 64 -5.90 -5.29 7.92
CA ARG A 64 -5.80 -6.24 9.04
C ARG A 64 -7.03 -6.25 9.93
N CYS A 65 -7.32 -7.39 10.53
CA CYS A 65 -8.29 -7.48 11.60
C CYS A 65 -7.68 -7.04 12.92
N ILE A 66 -8.13 -5.91 13.47
CA ILE A 66 -7.68 -5.41 14.78
C ILE A 66 -8.52 -5.95 15.93
N LYS A 67 -9.75 -6.42 15.63
CA LYS A 67 -10.60 -7.12 16.58
C LYS A 67 -11.33 -8.28 15.90
N GLY A 68 -11.23 -9.48 16.48
CA GLY A 68 -11.98 -10.66 16.07
C GLY A 68 -13.32 -10.81 16.81
N GLY A 69 -14.01 -11.93 16.57
CA GLY A 69 -15.29 -12.25 17.23
C GLY A 69 -16.50 -11.57 16.60
N ILE A 70 -17.65 -11.69 17.29
CA ILE A 70 -18.87 -10.94 16.97
C ILE A 70 -18.59 -9.47 17.29
N TYR A 71 -18.78 -8.56 16.34
CA TYR A 71 -18.30 -7.16 16.37
C TYR A 71 -16.79 -6.99 16.15
N GLY A 72 -16.26 -7.74 15.17
CA GLY A 72 -14.91 -7.53 14.69
C GLY A 72 -14.70 -6.15 14.04
N LEU A 73 -13.43 -5.78 13.91
CA LEU A 73 -13.04 -4.48 13.37
C LEU A 73 -11.90 -4.70 12.36
N CYS A 74 -12.13 -4.23 11.14
CA CYS A 74 -11.21 -4.29 10.02
C CYS A 74 -10.55 -2.92 9.84
N HIS A 75 -9.23 -2.89 9.85
CA HIS A 75 -8.42 -1.71 9.63
C HIS A 75 -7.90 -1.71 8.20
N CYS A 76 -8.06 -0.58 7.51
CA CYS A 76 -7.60 -0.37 6.14
C CYS A 76 -6.67 0.85 6.07
N VAL A 77 -5.57 0.73 5.33
CA VAL A 77 -4.71 1.87 4.96
C VAL A 77 -4.83 2.10 3.46
N PHE A 78 -5.26 3.30 3.11
CA PHE A 78 -5.44 3.77 1.74
C PHE A 78 -4.37 4.80 1.43
N CYS A 79 -3.68 4.68 0.30
CA CYS A 79 -2.74 5.67 -0.16
C CYS A 79 -3.16 6.19 -1.53
N LYS A 80 -2.93 7.47 -1.80
CA LYS A 80 -3.13 7.97 -3.16
C LYS A 80 -2.24 7.18 -4.12
N LYS A 81 -2.81 6.80 -5.26
CA LYS A 81 -2.07 6.14 -6.33
C LYS A 81 -1.06 7.09 -6.97
#